data_AF-H1VTK3-F1
#
_entry.id   AF-H1VTK3-F1
#
_cell.length_a   1.000
_cell.length_b   1.000
_cell.length_c   1.000
_cell.angle_alpha   90.00
_cell.angle_beta   90.00
_cell.angle_gamma   90.00
#
_symmetry.space_group_name_H-M   'P 1'
#
loop_
_entity.id
_entity.type
_entity.pdbx_description
1 polymer ?
#
loop_
_entity_poly.entity_id
_entity_poly.type
_entity_poly.pdbx_seq_one_letter_code
_entity_poly.pdbx_strand_id
1 'polypeptide(L)'
;MYPITIVAAAVGLLSVPALASPVETRDVLAELQDRAMSALVESGAGNKRSSCNIFNARYRRDWESFSSAEKKDYISAVQCMLTSPSKSDPEFAPGARNRYDDFVAVHINQTTKIHGTGNFLTWHRYFVWAYEEALRNECGYKGSQPYWNWLKNQDDLTKSPVFDGSDTSLSGDGSFVEHNGSISGAGAIVLPSGNGGGCVTSGPFKNMTVNLGPVNPGMDGLEASPSGKLGYNPRCLSRDLSSYTASKWFTNENMVNITVGPASRSVELFQNELQGRFADGFLGMHAAGHFTVNGEASDLYSSVVDPSFFLHHAMVDRVYWLVAGPAPLERLRDRRHHHHQQPARQPGRPQERRAGPGRQRREPHHRRRAQHHRRLSFVLRLRVMEPYD
;
A
#
# COMPACT_ATOMS: atom_id res chain seq x y z
N MET A 1 -85.90 16.59 -8.04
CA MET A 1 -84.82 16.41 -7.04
C MET A 1 -83.68 15.69 -7.74
N TYR A 2 -82.65 16.41 -8.14
CA TYR A 2 -81.47 15.87 -8.81
C TYR A 2 -80.37 15.64 -7.75
N PRO A 3 -79.68 14.48 -7.73
CA PRO A 3 -78.63 14.25 -6.75
C PRO A 3 -77.36 15.00 -7.14
N ILE A 4 -76.80 15.69 -6.15
CA ILE A 4 -75.50 16.35 -6.18
C ILE A 4 -74.43 15.28 -5.94
N THR A 5 -73.55 15.04 -6.90
CA THR A 5 -72.37 14.21 -6.69
C THR A 5 -71.19 15.12 -6.36
N ILE A 6 -70.73 15.06 -5.11
CA ILE A 6 -69.59 15.82 -4.59
C ILE A 6 -68.30 15.15 -5.09
N VAL A 7 -67.47 15.92 -5.78
CA VAL A 7 -66.10 15.54 -6.16
C VAL A 7 -65.22 15.65 -4.91
N ALA A 8 -64.76 14.51 -4.38
CA ALA A 8 -63.71 14.48 -3.38
C ALA A 8 -62.35 14.47 -4.08
N ALA A 9 -61.68 15.61 -4.12
CA ALA A 9 -60.28 15.71 -4.55
C ALA A 9 -59.37 15.20 -3.43
N ALA A 10 -58.86 13.97 -3.57
CA ALA A 10 -57.80 13.46 -2.72
C ALA A 10 -56.47 14.14 -3.13
N VAL A 11 -56.00 15.08 -2.33
CA VAL A 11 -54.63 15.61 -2.43
C VAL A 11 -53.68 14.55 -1.87
N GLY A 12 -53.19 13.69 -2.75
CA GLY A 12 -52.07 12.81 -2.43
C GLY A 12 -50.81 13.65 -2.28
N LEU A 13 -50.32 13.80 -1.04
CA LEU A 13 -48.97 14.26 -0.75
C LEU A 13 -48.00 13.19 -1.26
N LEU A 14 -47.63 13.27 -2.53
CA LEU A 14 -46.46 12.58 -3.06
C LEU A 14 -45.22 13.24 -2.46
N SER A 15 -44.76 12.67 -1.34
CA SER A 15 -43.38 12.87 -0.90
C SER A 15 -42.49 12.16 -1.93
N VAL A 16 -42.01 12.92 -2.91
CA VAL A 16 -40.90 12.49 -3.76
C VAL A 16 -39.71 12.32 -2.82
N PRO A 17 -39.15 11.12 -2.62
CA PRO A 17 -37.86 11.03 -1.98
C PRO A 17 -36.90 11.79 -2.88
N ALA A 18 -36.27 12.83 -2.35
CA ALA A 18 -35.13 13.46 -3.00
C ALA A 18 -34.12 12.34 -3.25
N LEU A 19 -34.08 11.84 -4.49
CA LEU A 19 -33.02 10.96 -4.96
C LEU A 19 -31.76 11.81 -4.89
N ALA A 20 -31.01 11.66 -3.80
CA ALA A 20 -29.64 12.09 -3.76
C ALA A 20 -28.98 11.46 -4.98
N SER A 21 -28.43 12.28 -5.88
CA SER A 21 -27.68 11.80 -7.03
C SER A 21 -26.67 10.74 -6.57
N PRO A 22 -26.48 9.65 -7.33
CA PRO A 22 -25.40 8.73 -7.02
C PRO A 22 -24.10 9.53 -7.09
N VAL A 23 -23.47 9.76 -5.93
CA VAL A 23 -22.13 10.34 -5.89
C VAL A 23 -21.24 9.31 -6.57
N GLU A 24 -20.71 9.67 -7.73
CA GLU A 24 -19.77 8.81 -8.45
C GLU A 24 -18.53 8.60 -7.57
N THR A 25 -17.99 7.38 -7.51
CA THR A 25 -16.79 7.09 -6.68
C THR A 25 -15.61 8.00 -7.05
N ARG A 26 -15.54 8.44 -8.31
CA ARG A 26 -14.59 9.46 -8.77
C ARG A 26 -14.72 10.77 -7.99
N ASP A 27 -15.94 11.22 -7.73
CA ASP A 27 -16.21 12.46 -7.01
C ASP A 27 -15.80 12.33 -5.54
N VAL A 28 -16.08 11.17 -4.92
CA VAL A 28 -15.62 10.86 -3.55
C VAL A 28 -14.10 10.92 -3.44
N LEU A 29 -13.38 10.28 -4.36
CA LEU A 29 -11.91 10.25 -4.33
C LEU A 29 -11.30 11.63 -4.61
N ALA A 30 -11.91 12.43 -5.50
CA ALA A 30 -11.50 13.80 -5.76
C ALA A 30 -11.70 14.69 -4.52
N GLU A 31 -12.86 14.59 -3.87
CA GLU A 31 -13.14 15.34 -2.64
C GLU A 31 -12.17 14.96 -1.51
N LEU A 32 -11.88 13.67 -1.32
CA LEU A 32 -10.89 13.22 -0.34
C LEU A 32 -9.49 13.74 -0.65
N GLN A 33 -9.11 13.79 -1.94
CA GLN A 33 -7.83 14.34 -2.38
C GLN A 33 -7.74 15.82 -1.99
N ASP A 34 -8.78 16.60 -2.25
CA ASP A 34 -8.81 18.04 -1.92
C ASP A 34 -8.73 18.27 -0.41
N ARG A 35 -9.46 17.49 0.38
CA ARG A 35 -9.40 17.52 1.85
C ARG A 35 -8.01 17.14 2.37
N ALA A 36 -7.41 16.07 1.86
CA ALA A 36 -6.08 15.63 2.25
C ALA A 36 -4.98 16.65 1.88
N MET A 37 -5.09 17.30 0.71
CA MET A 37 -4.20 18.38 0.32
C MET A 37 -4.36 19.61 1.22
N SER A 38 -5.58 19.98 1.56
CA SER A 38 -5.87 21.09 2.48
C SER A 38 -5.27 20.83 3.86
N ALA A 39 -5.48 19.64 4.42
CA ALA A 39 -4.90 19.22 5.70
C ALA A 39 -3.35 19.22 5.67
N LEU A 40 -2.73 18.82 4.54
CA LEU A 40 -1.28 18.88 4.37
C LEU A 40 -0.76 20.33 4.38
N VAL A 41 -1.45 21.26 3.72
CA VAL A 41 -1.09 22.68 3.75
C VAL A 41 -1.20 23.24 5.16
N GLU A 42 -2.30 22.94 5.85
CA GLU A 42 -2.56 23.34 7.24
C GLU A 42 -1.54 22.76 8.24
N SER A 43 -0.98 21.57 7.97
CA SER A 43 0.08 20.98 8.78
C SER A 43 1.42 21.71 8.68
N GLY A 44 1.49 22.81 7.90
CA GLY A 44 2.68 23.62 7.70
C GLY A 44 3.45 23.30 6.41
N ALA A 45 3.00 22.33 5.59
CA ALA A 45 3.65 22.03 4.31
C ALA A 45 3.42 23.13 3.26
N GLY A 46 2.52 24.09 3.51
CA GLY A 46 2.40 25.32 2.71
C GLY A 46 3.58 26.29 2.86
N ASN A 47 4.43 26.11 3.88
CA ASN A 47 5.57 26.99 4.11
C ASN A 47 6.76 26.62 3.21
N LYS A 48 7.07 27.49 2.23
CA LYS A 48 8.24 27.35 1.33
C LYS A 48 9.59 27.24 2.04
N ARG A 49 9.69 27.70 3.30
CA ARG A 49 10.92 27.60 4.11
C ARG A 49 11.10 26.23 4.77
N SER A 50 10.07 25.38 4.79
CA SER A 50 10.19 24.01 5.26
C SER A 50 11.00 23.17 4.27
N SER A 51 11.82 22.24 4.78
CA SER A 51 12.57 21.31 3.93
C SER A 51 11.67 20.34 3.16
N CYS A 52 10.48 20.05 3.68
CA CYS A 52 9.42 19.33 2.98
C CYS A 52 8.19 20.24 2.86
N ASN A 53 7.82 20.60 1.63
CA ASN A 53 6.71 21.50 1.35
C ASN A 53 6.04 21.14 0.01
N ILE A 54 4.84 21.64 -0.22
CA ILE A 54 4.06 21.31 -1.42
C ILE A 54 4.69 21.77 -2.75
N PHE A 55 5.72 22.63 -2.71
CA PHE A 55 6.41 23.15 -3.89
C PHE A 55 7.65 22.32 -4.27
N ASN A 56 8.17 21.50 -3.35
CA ASN A 56 9.29 20.61 -3.59
C ASN A 56 8.96 19.12 -3.39
N ALA A 57 7.76 18.81 -2.88
CA ALA A 57 7.26 17.46 -2.77
C ALA A 57 7.10 16.84 -4.16
N ARG A 58 7.42 15.55 -4.24
CA ARG A 58 7.15 14.74 -5.43
C ARG A 58 5.67 14.36 -5.43
N TYR A 59 5.07 14.33 -6.61
CA TYR A 59 3.69 13.90 -6.80
C TYR A 59 3.67 12.57 -7.55
N ARG A 60 2.88 11.61 -7.07
CA ARG A 60 2.65 10.32 -7.75
C ARG A 60 1.40 10.44 -8.61
N ARG A 61 1.40 9.86 -9.82
CA ARG A 61 0.24 9.88 -10.73
C ARG A 61 -0.11 8.49 -11.23
N ASP A 62 -1.31 8.39 -11.77
CA ASP A 62 -1.80 7.21 -12.47
C ASP A 62 -0.86 6.86 -13.63
N TRP A 63 -0.51 5.59 -13.78
CA TRP A 63 0.28 5.09 -14.91
C TRP A 63 -0.32 5.49 -16.26
N GLU A 64 -1.64 5.50 -16.38
CA GLU A 64 -2.32 5.92 -17.61
C GLU A 64 -2.06 7.38 -17.97
N SER A 65 -1.81 8.24 -16.97
CA SER A 65 -1.53 9.67 -17.18
C SER A 65 -0.09 9.97 -17.62
N PHE A 66 0.79 8.98 -17.61
CA PHE A 66 2.15 9.13 -18.10
C PHE A 66 2.15 9.12 -19.64
N SER A 67 2.92 10.03 -20.23
CA SER A 67 3.29 9.95 -21.64
C SER A 67 4.12 8.69 -21.92
N SER A 68 4.16 8.26 -23.18
CA SER A 68 4.99 7.11 -23.58
C SER A 68 6.46 7.27 -23.20
N ALA A 69 7.00 8.49 -23.23
CA ALA A 69 8.37 8.78 -22.81
C ALA A 69 8.56 8.58 -21.29
N GLU A 70 7.62 9.06 -20.48
CA GLU A 70 7.67 8.89 -19.02
C GLU A 70 7.52 7.41 -18.61
N LYS A 71 6.65 6.65 -19.30
CA LYS A 71 6.52 5.20 -19.10
C LYS A 71 7.84 4.49 -19.41
N LYS A 72 8.45 4.80 -20.55
CA LYS A 72 9.74 4.22 -20.97
C LYS A 72 10.89 4.61 -20.04
N ASP A 73 10.91 5.82 -19.49
CA ASP A 73 11.90 6.24 -18.49
C ASP A 73 11.79 5.41 -17.21
N TYR A 74 10.56 5.19 -16.70
CA TYR A 74 10.33 4.31 -15.55
C TYR A 74 10.75 2.87 -15.86
N ILE A 75 10.30 2.30 -16.98
CA ILE A 75 10.63 0.92 -17.41
C ILE A 75 12.15 0.73 -17.51
N SER A 76 12.85 1.70 -18.11
CA SER A 76 14.32 1.65 -18.25
C SER A 76 15.02 1.63 -16.89
N ALA A 77 14.51 2.39 -15.92
CA ALA A 77 15.05 2.38 -14.56
C ALA A 77 14.83 1.03 -13.85
N VAL A 78 13.66 0.39 -14.05
CA VAL A 78 13.42 -0.97 -13.52
C VAL A 78 14.37 -1.98 -14.18
N GLN A 79 14.54 -1.93 -15.50
CA GLN A 79 15.49 -2.78 -16.23
C GLN A 79 16.94 -2.59 -15.77
N CYS A 80 17.31 -1.35 -15.42
CA CYS A 80 18.60 -1.08 -14.77
C CYS A 80 18.72 -1.79 -13.41
N MET A 81 17.68 -1.81 -12.57
CA MET A 81 17.70 -2.56 -11.30
C MET A 81 17.84 -4.08 -11.53
N LEU A 82 17.26 -4.60 -12.61
CA LEU A 82 17.33 -6.03 -12.98
C LEU A 82 18.71 -6.46 -13.52
N THR A 83 19.54 -5.51 -13.94
CA THR A 83 20.89 -5.76 -14.48
C THR A 83 22.01 -5.30 -13.55
N SER A 84 21.69 -4.42 -12.59
CA SER A 84 22.64 -3.96 -11.57
C SER A 84 22.92 -5.06 -10.55
N PRO A 85 24.18 -5.30 -10.12
CA PRO A 85 24.50 -6.34 -9.16
C PRO A 85 23.78 -6.18 -7.81
N SER A 86 23.34 -7.29 -7.22
CA SER A 86 22.80 -7.31 -5.85
C SER A 86 23.79 -6.70 -4.84
N LYS A 87 23.26 -6.01 -3.82
CA LYS A 87 24.01 -5.53 -2.65
C LYS A 87 23.65 -6.31 -1.37
N SER A 88 22.78 -7.31 -1.45
CA SER A 88 22.49 -8.16 -0.28
C SER A 88 23.71 -8.98 0.08
N ASP A 89 23.82 -9.31 1.37
CA ASP A 89 24.77 -10.31 1.83
C ASP A 89 24.43 -11.66 1.17
N PRO A 90 25.37 -12.33 0.47
CA PRO A 90 25.12 -13.65 -0.12
C PRO A 90 24.74 -14.72 0.91
N GLU A 91 25.11 -14.58 2.18
CA GLU A 91 24.64 -15.47 3.25
C GLU A 91 23.17 -15.23 3.60
N PHE A 92 22.71 -13.98 3.50
CA PHE A 92 21.31 -13.62 3.74
C PHE A 92 20.41 -14.03 2.56
N ALA A 93 20.82 -13.72 1.33
CA ALA A 93 20.02 -13.94 0.13
C ALA A 93 20.85 -14.64 -0.98
N PRO A 94 21.14 -15.95 -0.84
CA PRO A 94 22.03 -16.67 -1.77
C PRO A 94 21.49 -16.76 -3.21
N GLY A 95 20.17 -16.62 -3.40
CA GLY A 95 19.54 -16.57 -4.71
C GLY A 95 19.53 -15.20 -5.38
N ALA A 96 19.83 -14.12 -4.66
CA ALA A 96 19.81 -12.78 -5.24
C ALA A 96 20.92 -12.62 -6.29
N ARG A 97 20.60 -12.00 -7.43
CA ARG A 97 21.56 -11.71 -8.51
C ARG A 97 21.64 -10.23 -8.80
N ASN A 98 20.52 -9.52 -8.71
CA ASN A 98 20.42 -8.12 -9.07
C ASN A 98 19.86 -7.24 -7.95
N ARG A 99 19.90 -5.91 -8.14
CA ARG A 99 19.39 -4.95 -7.16
C ARG A 99 17.89 -5.07 -6.91
N TYR A 100 17.14 -5.52 -7.91
CA TYR A 100 15.71 -5.77 -7.76
C TYR A 100 15.46 -6.95 -6.81
N ASP A 101 16.25 -8.02 -6.90
CA ASP A 101 16.18 -9.18 -6.01
C ASP A 101 16.41 -8.81 -4.54
N ASP A 102 17.15 -7.72 -4.25
CA ASP A 102 17.35 -7.27 -2.87
C ASP A 102 16.04 -6.79 -2.22
N PHE A 103 15.17 -6.15 -3.00
CA PHE A 103 13.83 -5.78 -2.55
C PHE A 103 12.95 -7.03 -2.36
N VAL A 104 13.03 -7.97 -3.30
CA VAL A 104 12.33 -9.26 -3.20
C VAL A 104 12.75 -10.02 -1.94
N ALA A 105 14.06 -10.14 -1.67
CA ALA A 105 14.60 -10.85 -0.53
C ALA A 105 14.16 -10.24 0.80
N VAL A 106 14.19 -8.90 0.91
CA VAL A 106 13.73 -8.19 2.11
C VAL A 106 12.24 -8.43 2.36
N HIS A 107 11.42 -8.41 1.31
CA HIS A 107 9.99 -8.69 1.43
C HIS A 107 9.74 -10.14 1.87
N ILE A 108 10.32 -11.13 1.18
CA ILE A 108 10.23 -12.55 1.55
C ILE A 108 10.61 -12.79 3.01
N ASN A 109 11.71 -12.18 3.46
CA ASN A 109 12.21 -12.36 4.82
C ASN A 109 11.29 -11.76 5.90
N GLN A 110 10.58 -10.67 5.58
CA GLN A 110 9.77 -9.94 6.55
C GLN A 110 8.26 -10.20 6.44
N THR A 111 7.80 -10.97 5.45
CA THR A 111 6.38 -11.16 5.10
C THR A 111 5.44 -11.32 6.31
N THR A 112 5.77 -12.19 7.27
CA THR A 112 4.91 -12.48 8.43
C THR A 112 4.89 -11.38 9.49
N LYS A 113 5.78 -10.39 9.38
CA LYS A 113 5.89 -9.22 10.27
C LYS A 113 5.42 -7.92 9.61
N ILE A 114 4.95 -7.99 8.36
CA ILE A 114 4.54 -6.83 7.56
C ILE A 114 3.15 -6.98 6.94
N HIS A 115 2.51 -8.15 7.04
CA HIS A 115 1.13 -8.40 6.62
C HIS A 115 0.27 -8.84 7.81
N GLY A 116 -1.00 -8.42 7.85
CA GLY A 116 -1.87 -8.64 9.01
C GLY A 116 -1.36 -7.96 10.28
N THR A 117 -0.52 -6.92 10.14
CA THR A 117 0.19 -6.25 11.24
C THR A 117 -0.10 -4.75 11.25
N GLY A 118 0.10 -4.10 12.41
CA GLY A 118 -0.12 -2.65 12.54
C GLY A 118 0.85 -1.77 11.75
N ASN A 119 1.97 -2.33 11.28
CA ASN A 119 2.95 -1.64 10.43
C ASN A 119 2.75 -1.90 8.93
N PHE A 120 1.76 -2.70 8.50
CA PHE A 120 1.53 -3.03 7.08
C PHE A 120 1.58 -1.78 6.17
N LEU A 121 0.73 -0.79 6.46
CA LEU A 121 0.61 0.42 5.63
C LEU A 121 1.88 1.27 5.61
N THR A 122 2.54 1.41 6.77
CA THR A 122 3.72 2.27 6.90
C THR A 122 4.99 1.61 6.37
N TRP A 123 5.12 0.30 6.54
CA TRP A 123 6.20 -0.49 5.99
C TRP A 123 6.13 -0.47 4.46
N HIS A 124 4.96 -0.71 3.85
CA HIS A 124 4.81 -0.69 2.40
C HIS A 124 4.98 0.72 1.81
N ARG A 125 4.51 1.78 2.50
CA ARG A 125 4.84 3.18 2.13
C ARG A 125 6.35 3.40 2.06
N TYR A 126 7.07 2.97 3.10
CA TYR A 126 8.53 3.11 3.15
C TYR A 126 9.22 2.25 2.09
N PHE A 127 8.73 1.03 1.85
CA PHE A 127 9.28 0.11 0.87
C PHE A 127 9.16 0.65 -0.56
N VAL A 128 8.00 1.17 -0.93
CA VAL A 128 7.78 1.85 -2.21
C VAL A 128 8.64 3.11 -2.32
N TRP A 129 8.77 3.90 -1.25
CA TRP A 129 9.67 5.06 -1.23
C TRP A 129 11.14 4.67 -1.40
N ALA A 130 11.62 3.62 -0.72
CA ALA A 130 12.98 3.14 -0.82
C ALA A 130 13.29 2.59 -2.21
N TYR A 131 12.32 1.92 -2.85
CA TYR A 131 12.41 1.49 -4.24
C TYR A 131 12.49 2.69 -5.19
N GLU A 132 11.62 3.69 -5.01
CA GLU A 132 11.67 4.94 -5.77
C GLU A 132 13.03 5.64 -5.62
N GLU A 133 13.59 5.72 -4.42
CA GLU A 133 14.94 6.26 -4.20
C GLU A 133 16.03 5.43 -4.90
N ALA A 134 15.94 4.10 -4.91
CA ALA A 134 16.89 3.26 -5.63
C ALA A 134 16.83 3.52 -7.16
N LEU A 135 15.63 3.59 -7.74
CA LEU A 135 15.47 3.95 -9.16
C LEU A 135 16.13 5.30 -9.48
N ARG A 136 15.94 6.30 -8.62
CA ARG A 136 16.47 7.65 -8.85
C ARG A 136 17.98 7.76 -8.66
N ASN A 137 18.48 7.18 -7.58
CA ASN A 137 19.85 7.38 -7.13
C ASN A 137 20.82 6.37 -7.74
N GLU A 138 20.34 5.19 -8.12
CA GLU A 138 21.17 4.11 -8.70
C GLU A 138 20.96 3.98 -10.21
N CYS A 139 19.73 4.22 -10.70
CA CYS A 139 19.36 4.06 -12.11
C CYS A 139 19.01 5.37 -12.83
N GLY A 140 19.26 6.52 -12.20
CA GLY A 140 19.13 7.83 -12.83
C GLY A 140 17.71 8.32 -13.08
N TYR A 141 16.68 7.60 -12.62
CA TYR A 141 15.27 7.94 -12.84
C TYR A 141 14.95 9.37 -12.33
N LYS A 142 14.23 10.16 -13.14
CA LYS A 142 13.88 11.55 -12.79
C LYS A 142 12.40 11.74 -12.48
N GLY A 143 11.54 10.86 -13.01
CA GLY A 143 10.10 10.85 -12.74
C GLY A 143 9.76 10.46 -11.30
N SER A 144 8.48 10.24 -11.02
CA SER A 144 7.97 9.83 -9.71
C SER A 144 7.32 8.45 -9.78
N GLN A 145 7.25 7.75 -8.66
CA GLN A 145 6.62 6.43 -8.60
C GLN A 145 5.15 6.49 -9.11
N PRO A 146 4.79 5.79 -10.20
CA PRO A 146 3.42 5.71 -10.66
C PRO A 146 2.59 4.75 -9.82
N TYR A 147 1.27 4.90 -9.87
CA TYR A 147 0.32 3.92 -9.30
C TYR A 147 -0.57 3.30 -10.37
N TRP A 148 -1.04 2.08 -10.12
CA TRP A 148 -2.04 1.39 -10.94
C TRP A 148 -3.43 1.68 -10.40
N ASN A 149 -4.26 2.35 -11.20
CA ASN A 149 -5.64 2.62 -10.84
C ASN A 149 -6.54 1.39 -11.03
N TRP A 150 -6.95 0.80 -9.92
CA TRP A 150 -7.79 -0.41 -9.91
C TRP A 150 -9.18 -0.21 -10.48
N LEU A 151 -9.69 1.02 -10.51
CA LEU A 151 -11.06 1.36 -10.92
C LEU A 151 -11.24 1.46 -12.45
N LYS A 152 -10.29 0.95 -13.23
CA LYS A 152 -10.29 0.97 -14.68
C LYS A 152 -9.91 -0.39 -15.26
N ASN A 153 -10.51 -0.74 -16.40
CA ASN A 153 -10.22 -1.97 -17.16
C ASN A 153 -10.39 -3.27 -16.36
N GLN A 154 -11.36 -3.32 -15.44
CA GLN A 154 -11.60 -4.46 -14.56
C GLN A 154 -12.22 -5.65 -15.29
N ASP A 155 -12.99 -5.35 -16.32
CA ASP A 155 -13.64 -6.28 -17.24
C ASP A 155 -12.63 -6.89 -18.22
N ASP A 156 -11.60 -6.13 -18.59
CA ASP A 156 -10.58 -6.55 -19.54
C ASP A 156 -9.21 -5.92 -19.23
N LEU A 157 -8.41 -6.64 -18.44
CA LEU A 157 -7.07 -6.21 -18.02
C LEU A 157 -6.09 -6.12 -19.20
N THR A 158 -6.33 -6.81 -20.31
CA THR A 158 -5.48 -6.71 -21.51
C THR A 158 -5.59 -5.34 -22.19
N LYS A 159 -6.60 -4.53 -21.83
CA LYS A 159 -6.73 -3.13 -22.22
C LYS A 159 -6.11 -2.16 -21.22
N SER A 160 -5.68 -2.63 -20.06
CA SER A 160 -5.02 -1.78 -19.07
C SER A 160 -3.64 -1.36 -19.60
N PRO A 161 -3.28 -0.07 -19.59
CA PRO A 161 -1.95 0.37 -20.00
C PRO A 161 -0.81 -0.20 -19.14
N VAL A 162 -1.13 -0.79 -17.98
CA VAL A 162 -0.17 -1.52 -17.14
C VAL A 162 0.14 -2.90 -17.71
N PHE A 163 -0.83 -3.55 -18.36
CA PHE A 163 -0.81 -4.98 -18.74
C PHE A 163 -1.13 -5.26 -20.22
N ASP A 164 -1.18 -4.24 -21.08
CA ASP A 164 -1.53 -4.40 -22.50
C ASP A 164 -0.46 -5.09 -23.37
N GLY A 165 0.70 -5.44 -22.79
CA GLY A 165 1.80 -6.09 -23.51
C GLY A 165 2.58 -5.20 -24.47
N SER A 166 2.23 -3.90 -24.56
CA SER A 166 2.96 -2.92 -25.37
C SER A 166 4.35 -2.64 -24.82
N ASP A 167 5.16 -1.91 -25.59
CA ASP A 167 6.47 -1.40 -25.16
C ASP A 167 6.39 -0.34 -24.05
N THR A 168 5.19 0.06 -23.64
CA THR A 168 4.92 0.97 -22.52
C THR A 168 4.11 0.33 -21.38
N SER A 169 3.95 -0.99 -21.41
CA SER A 169 3.37 -1.74 -20.29
C SER A 169 4.43 -2.24 -19.33
N LEU A 170 4.01 -2.79 -18.19
CA LEU A 170 4.84 -3.66 -17.37
C LEU A 170 4.76 -5.10 -17.87
N SER A 171 4.82 -5.28 -19.19
CA SER A 171 4.50 -6.51 -19.92
C SER A 171 3.04 -6.95 -19.83
N GLY A 172 2.66 -7.92 -20.65
CA GLY A 172 1.29 -8.44 -20.75
C GLY A 172 1.03 -9.67 -19.90
N ASP A 173 0.07 -10.47 -20.35
CA ASP A 173 -0.30 -11.76 -19.76
C ASP A 173 0.72 -12.86 -20.09
N GLY A 174 0.62 -13.96 -19.34
CA GLY A 174 1.34 -15.20 -19.58
C GLY A 174 0.84 -15.96 -20.80
N SER A 175 1.65 -16.90 -21.30
CA SER A 175 1.15 -17.91 -22.24
C SER A 175 0.10 -18.77 -21.55
N PHE A 176 -0.95 -19.16 -22.27
CA PHE A 176 -1.99 -20.02 -21.71
C PHE A 176 -1.42 -21.35 -21.18
N VAL A 177 -1.78 -21.70 -19.95
CA VAL A 177 -1.55 -22.99 -19.31
C VAL A 177 -2.88 -23.42 -18.68
N GLU A 178 -3.28 -24.67 -18.88
CA GLU A 178 -4.48 -25.21 -18.22
C GLU A 178 -4.18 -25.50 -16.74
N HIS A 179 -4.94 -24.92 -15.82
CA HIS A 179 -4.81 -25.14 -14.37
C HIS A 179 -6.13 -24.85 -13.63
N ASN A 180 -6.25 -25.24 -12.37
CA ASN A 180 -7.48 -25.12 -11.57
C ASN A 180 -7.64 -23.75 -10.88
N GLY A 181 -7.08 -22.69 -11.46
CA GLY A 181 -7.10 -21.35 -10.89
C GLY A 181 -6.13 -21.17 -9.72
N SER A 182 -6.54 -20.41 -8.71
CA SER A 182 -5.70 -20.06 -7.55
C SER A 182 -6.46 -20.14 -6.24
N ILE A 183 -5.72 -20.37 -5.15
CA ILE A 183 -6.25 -20.40 -3.78
C ILE A 183 -5.65 -19.29 -2.92
N SER A 184 -6.48 -18.68 -2.07
CA SER A 184 -6.09 -17.68 -1.09
C SER A 184 -6.76 -17.93 0.26
N GLY A 185 -6.33 -17.22 1.29
CA GLY A 185 -6.95 -17.30 2.62
C GLY A 185 -6.89 -18.70 3.24
N ALA A 186 -5.75 -19.38 3.12
CA ALA A 186 -5.59 -20.78 3.54
C ALA A 186 -6.61 -21.75 2.90
N GLY A 187 -6.99 -21.49 1.66
CA GLY A 187 -7.96 -22.30 0.90
C GLY A 187 -9.41 -21.84 1.03
N ALA A 188 -9.69 -20.81 1.83
CA ALA A 188 -11.05 -20.27 1.98
C ALA A 188 -11.57 -19.55 0.73
N ILE A 189 -10.68 -19.08 -0.14
CA ILE A 189 -11.03 -18.31 -1.34
C ILE A 189 -10.45 -19.02 -2.55
N VAL A 190 -11.33 -19.52 -3.42
CA VAL A 190 -10.99 -20.10 -4.72
C VAL A 190 -11.25 -19.08 -5.81
N LEU A 191 -10.28 -18.89 -6.69
CA LEU A 191 -10.33 -17.97 -7.81
C LEU A 191 -10.19 -18.77 -9.11
N PRO A 192 -11.05 -18.55 -10.12
CA PRO A 192 -10.91 -19.21 -11.41
C PRO A 192 -9.62 -18.77 -12.12
N SER A 193 -9.10 -19.65 -12.98
CA SER A 193 -8.00 -19.32 -13.88
C SER A 193 -8.38 -18.19 -14.82
N GLY A 194 -7.39 -17.37 -15.17
CA GLY A 194 -7.47 -16.45 -16.30
C GLY A 194 -7.15 -17.15 -17.62
N ASN A 195 -6.61 -16.39 -18.57
CA ASN A 195 -6.21 -16.87 -19.88
C ASN A 195 -4.69 -17.00 -20.02
N GLY A 196 -3.94 -16.86 -18.93
CA GLY A 196 -2.50 -16.97 -18.87
C GLY A 196 -2.07 -18.26 -18.17
N GLY A 197 -1.19 -18.13 -17.19
CA GLY A 197 -0.66 -19.22 -16.34
C GLY A 197 0.82 -19.47 -16.56
N GLY A 198 1.32 -19.23 -17.78
CA GLY A 198 2.72 -19.42 -18.14
C GLY A 198 3.55 -18.14 -18.18
N CYS A 199 4.69 -18.21 -18.86
CA CYS A 199 5.61 -17.07 -19.01
C CYS A 199 4.95 -15.91 -19.76
N VAL A 200 5.20 -14.69 -19.29
CA VAL A 200 4.83 -13.44 -19.97
C VAL A 200 5.29 -13.46 -21.43
N THR A 201 4.39 -13.14 -22.36
CA THR A 201 4.62 -13.32 -23.81
C THR A 201 5.14 -12.08 -24.53
N SER A 202 4.93 -10.89 -23.97
CA SER A 202 5.18 -9.61 -24.65
C SER A 202 5.59 -8.49 -23.69
N GLY A 203 6.01 -7.35 -24.26
CA GLY A 203 6.42 -6.16 -23.52
C GLY A 203 7.85 -6.21 -22.92
N PRO A 204 8.23 -5.18 -22.16
CA PRO A 204 9.63 -4.91 -21.78
C PRO A 204 10.24 -5.91 -20.79
N PHE A 205 9.43 -6.69 -20.10
CA PHE A 205 9.86 -7.65 -19.06
C PHE A 205 9.69 -9.11 -19.51
N LYS A 206 9.37 -9.39 -20.78
CA LYS A 206 9.20 -10.77 -21.29
C LYS A 206 10.42 -11.68 -21.07
N ASN A 207 11.63 -11.09 -21.08
CA ASN A 207 12.90 -11.80 -20.89
C ASN A 207 13.47 -11.60 -19.48
N MET A 208 12.68 -11.06 -18.54
CA MET A 208 13.08 -10.95 -17.14
C MET A 208 13.28 -12.34 -16.56
N THR A 209 14.39 -12.53 -15.85
CA THR A 209 14.62 -13.73 -15.02
C THR A 209 14.20 -13.44 -13.59
N VAL A 210 13.23 -14.22 -13.09
CA VAL A 210 12.85 -14.26 -11.68
C VAL A 210 13.80 -15.21 -10.97
N ASN A 211 14.54 -14.75 -9.96
CA ASN A 211 15.60 -15.53 -9.31
C ASN A 211 15.23 -16.10 -7.93
N LEU A 212 14.23 -15.52 -7.27
CA LEU A 212 13.82 -15.84 -5.90
C LEU A 212 12.38 -16.33 -5.86
N GLY A 213 12.03 -17.02 -4.76
CA GLY A 213 10.71 -17.63 -4.61
C GLY A 213 10.40 -18.69 -5.68
N PRO A 214 9.13 -19.06 -5.86
CA PRO A 214 8.04 -18.70 -4.97
C PRO A 214 8.20 -19.43 -3.62
N VAL A 215 7.60 -18.93 -2.56
CA VAL A 215 7.67 -19.50 -1.21
C VAL A 215 6.40 -20.27 -0.86
N ASN A 216 5.25 -19.69 -1.18
CA ASN A 216 3.93 -20.25 -0.95
C ASN A 216 2.98 -19.70 -2.04
N PRO A 217 3.14 -20.18 -3.30
CA PRO A 217 2.38 -19.68 -4.44
C PRO A 217 0.88 -19.99 -4.29
N GLY A 218 0.05 -19.08 -4.79
CA GLY A 218 -1.41 -19.25 -4.77
C GLY A 218 -1.97 -19.94 -6.00
N MET A 219 -1.30 -19.80 -7.16
CA MET A 219 -1.75 -20.38 -8.43
C MET A 219 -1.43 -21.88 -8.53
N ASP A 220 -2.41 -22.66 -8.98
CA ASP A 220 -2.23 -24.07 -9.29
C ASP A 220 -1.16 -24.26 -10.39
N GLY A 221 -0.29 -25.27 -10.22
CA GLY A 221 0.84 -25.53 -11.11
C GLY A 221 2.11 -24.70 -10.86
N LEU A 222 2.09 -23.66 -10.02
CA LEU A 222 3.30 -22.98 -9.58
C LEU A 222 3.80 -23.61 -8.26
N GLU A 223 5.02 -24.17 -8.28
CA GLU A 223 5.57 -24.90 -7.13
C GLU A 223 6.57 -24.05 -6.32
N ALA A 224 6.55 -24.23 -5.00
CA ALA A 224 7.51 -23.59 -4.10
C ALA A 224 8.97 -23.92 -4.48
N SER A 225 9.85 -22.94 -4.31
CA SER A 225 11.27 -23.05 -4.65
C SER A 225 11.92 -24.27 -3.98
N PRO A 226 12.55 -25.18 -4.75
CA PRO A 226 13.25 -26.34 -4.19
C PRO A 226 14.54 -25.93 -3.44
N SER A 227 15.05 -24.72 -3.70
CA SER A 227 16.25 -24.17 -3.08
C SER A 227 15.94 -23.41 -1.77
N GLY A 228 14.70 -23.48 -1.27
CA GLY A 228 14.24 -22.71 -0.12
C GLY A 228 13.86 -21.26 -0.47
N LYS A 229 13.38 -20.53 0.54
CA LYS A 229 12.68 -19.23 0.37
C LYS A 229 13.53 -18.16 -0.33
N LEU A 230 14.83 -18.13 -0.04
CA LEU A 230 15.80 -17.17 -0.58
C LEU A 230 16.87 -17.83 -1.47
N GLY A 231 16.68 -19.11 -1.81
CA GLY A 231 17.59 -19.84 -2.68
C GLY A 231 17.43 -19.45 -4.16
N TYR A 232 18.46 -19.77 -4.95
CA TYR A 232 18.45 -19.48 -6.38
C TYR A 232 17.45 -20.41 -7.11
N ASN A 233 16.49 -19.80 -7.80
CA ASN A 233 15.45 -20.50 -8.56
C ASN A 233 15.10 -19.72 -9.86
N PRO A 234 16.01 -19.66 -10.85
CA PRO A 234 15.83 -18.85 -12.06
C PRO A 234 14.71 -19.41 -12.96
N ARG A 235 13.76 -18.55 -13.32
CA ARG A 235 12.65 -18.85 -14.24
C ARG A 235 12.14 -17.58 -14.92
N CYS A 236 11.21 -17.73 -15.84
CA CYS A 236 10.52 -16.58 -16.45
C CYS A 236 9.56 -15.92 -15.45
N LEU A 237 9.21 -14.65 -15.68
CA LEU A 237 8.04 -14.04 -15.04
C LEU A 237 6.77 -14.67 -15.60
N SER A 238 5.93 -15.27 -14.75
CA SER A 238 4.63 -15.83 -15.13
C SER A 238 3.47 -14.98 -14.61
N ARG A 239 2.38 -14.93 -15.38
CA ARG A 239 1.14 -14.21 -15.05
C ARG A 239 -0.08 -14.97 -15.53
N ASP A 240 -1.20 -14.75 -14.84
CA ASP A 240 -2.51 -15.26 -15.22
C ASP A 240 -3.56 -14.19 -14.93
N LEU A 241 -3.66 -13.19 -15.83
CA LEU A 241 -4.49 -12.01 -15.58
C LEU A 241 -5.96 -12.39 -15.37
N SER A 242 -6.52 -11.99 -14.23
CA SER A 242 -7.85 -12.39 -13.79
C SER A 242 -8.83 -11.21 -13.73
N SER A 243 -9.54 -10.95 -14.84
CA SER A 243 -10.65 -9.98 -14.86
C SER A 243 -11.76 -10.35 -13.87
N TYR A 244 -11.94 -11.65 -13.59
CA TYR A 244 -12.85 -12.11 -12.53
C TYR A 244 -12.47 -11.50 -11.17
N THR A 245 -11.21 -11.61 -10.78
CA THR A 245 -10.71 -11.08 -9.51
C THR A 245 -10.83 -9.56 -9.48
N ALA A 246 -10.41 -8.88 -10.56
CA ALA A 246 -10.51 -7.44 -10.67
C ALA A 246 -11.96 -6.96 -10.51
N SER A 247 -12.89 -7.49 -11.29
CA SER A 247 -14.30 -7.08 -11.28
C SER A 247 -15.01 -7.39 -9.97
N LYS A 248 -14.59 -8.43 -9.24
CA LYS A 248 -15.21 -8.83 -7.97
C LYS A 248 -14.78 -7.96 -6.78
N TRP A 249 -13.54 -7.48 -6.75
CA TRP A 249 -13.01 -6.74 -5.59
C TRP A 249 -12.65 -5.29 -5.85
N PHE A 250 -12.34 -4.90 -7.08
CA PHE A 250 -12.08 -3.49 -7.40
C PHE A 250 -13.35 -2.67 -7.59
N THR A 251 -14.44 -3.02 -6.92
CA THR A 251 -15.70 -2.30 -7.09
C THR A 251 -15.65 -0.90 -6.48
N ASN A 252 -16.46 -0.01 -7.04
CA ASN A 252 -16.76 1.29 -6.47
C ASN A 252 -17.26 1.18 -5.02
N GLU A 253 -18.09 0.17 -4.73
CA GLU A 253 -18.60 -0.11 -3.39
C GLU A 253 -17.46 -0.40 -2.39
N ASN A 254 -16.52 -1.29 -2.74
CA ASN A 254 -15.39 -1.61 -1.87
C ASN A 254 -14.49 -0.39 -1.66
N MET A 255 -14.25 0.41 -2.70
CA MET A 255 -13.48 1.64 -2.59
C MET A 255 -14.17 2.65 -1.65
N VAL A 256 -15.48 2.84 -1.79
CA VAL A 256 -16.27 3.72 -0.90
C VAL A 256 -16.24 3.20 0.53
N ASN A 257 -16.39 1.89 0.74
CA ASN A 257 -16.37 1.28 2.08
C ASN A 257 -15.07 1.61 2.84
N ILE A 258 -13.91 1.43 2.20
CA ILE A 258 -12.60 1.68 2.82
C ILE A 258 -12.24 3.16 2.90
N THR A 259 -12.91 4.05 2.17
CA THR A 259 -12.55 5.47 2.15
C THR A 259 -13.45 6.37 3.00
N VAL A 260 -14.76 6.27 2.82
CA VAL A 260 -15.76 7.08 3.54
C VAL A 260 -16.82 6.24 4.27
N GLY A 261 -16.85 4.93 4.01
CA GLY A 261 -17.80 3.99 4.60
C GLY A 261 -17.38 3.45 5.97
N PRO A 262 -18.07 2.39 6.44
CA PRO A 262 -17.80 1.79 7.75
C PRO A 262 -16.35 1.38 7.98
N ALA A 263 -15.66 0.86 6.96
CA ALA A 263 -14.29 0.40 7.12
C ALA A 263 -13.27 1.54 7.32
N SER A 264 -13.56 2.79 6.94
CA SER A 264 -12.62 3.91 7.13
C SER A 264 -12.58 4.49 8.55
N ARG A 265 -13.47 4.02 9.45
CA ARG A 265 -13.65 4.62 10.78
C ARG A 265 -12.42 4.49 11.69
N SER A 266 -11.65 3.42 11.58
CA SER A 266 -10.40 3.21 12.31
C SER A 266 -9.32 2.64 11.39
N VAL A 267 -8.04 2.78 11.77
CA VAL A 267 -6.93 2.20 11.02
C VAL A 267 -7.03 0.67 10.97
N GLU A 268 -7.52 0.06 12.05
CA GLU A 268 -7.74 -1.38 12.13
C GLU A 268 -8.82 -1.85 11.16
N LEU A 269 -9.99 -1.22 11.14
CA LEU A 269 -11.06 -1.57 10.19
C LEU A 269 -10.60 -1.36 8.75
N PHE A 270 -9.91 -0.24 8.49
CA PHE A 270 -9.42 0.10 7.16
C PHE A 270 -8.43 -0.93 6.65
N GLN A 271 -7.41 -1.25 7.45
CA GLN A 271 -6.38 -2.18 7.02
C GLN A 271 -6.89 -3.62 6.92
N ASN A 272 -7.86 -4.03 7.75
CA ASN A 272 -8.45 -5.37 7.69
C ASN A 272 -9.32 -5.53 6.43
N GLU A 273 -10.16 -4.54 6.11
CA GLU A 273 -10.97 -4.55 4.90
C GLU A 273 -10.10 -4.47 3.64
N LEU A 274 -9.05 -3.62 3.67
CA LEU A 274 -8.13 -3.47 2.56
C LEU A 274 -7.32 -4.74 2.29
N GLN A 275 -6.72 -5.34 3.33
CA GLN A 275 -5.87 -6.54 3.21
C GLN A 275 -6.68 -7.80 2.86
N GLY A 276 -7.93 -7.85 3.32
CA GLY A 276 -8.83 -8.99 3.16
C GLY A 276 -9.29 -9.56 4.49
N ARG A 277 -10.59 -9.86 4.57
CA ARG A 277 -11.18 -10.64 5.65
C ARG A 277 -11.29 -12.09 5.19
N PHE A 278 -10.16 -12.78 5.14
CA PHE A 278 -10.08 -14.10 4.52
C PHE A 278 -10.99 -15.15 5.17
N ALA A 279 -11.21 -15.07 6.48
CA ALA A 279 -12.15 -15.93 7.20
C ALA A 279 -13.60 -15.78 6.70
N ASP A 280 -13.94 -14.62 6.12
CA ASP A 280 -15.26 -14.32 5.58
C ASP A 280 -15.32 -14.57 4.05
N GLY A 281 -14.29 -15.20 3.46
CA GLY A 281 -14.18 -15.38 2.01
C GLY A 281 -13.97 -14.08 1.24
N PHE A 282 -13.55 -12.99 1.91
CA PHE A 282 -13.36 -11.68 1.30
C PHE A 282 -11.88 -11.37 1.09
N LEU A 283 -11.48 -11.22 -0.18
CA LEU A 283 -10.08 -11.02 -0.57
C LEU A 283 -9.56 -9.61 -0.24
N GLY A 284 -10.42 -8.57 -0.28
CA GLY A 284 -9.99 -7.18 -0.11
C GLY A 284 -9.19 -6.64 -1.29
N MET A 285 -9.12 -5.31 -1.45
CA MET A 285 -8.50 -4.71 -2.64
C MET A 285 -6.98 -4.90 -2.71
N HIS A 286 -6.28 -5.05 -1.57
CA HIS A 286 -4.84 -5.34 -1.57
C HIS A 286 -4.56 -6.75 -2.10
N ALA A 287 -5.12 -7.79 -1.49
CA ALA A 287 -4.86 -9.15 -1.98
C ALA A 287 -5.46 -9.34 -3.39
N ALA A 288 -6.61 -8.72 -3.70
CA ALA A 288 -7.16 -8.76 -5.04
C ALA A 288 -6.21 -8.19 -6.10
N GLY A 289 -5.40 -7.16 -5.80
CA GLY A 289 -4.42 -6.67 -6.77
C GLY A 289 -3.33 -7.67 -7.10
N HIS A 290 -2.85 -8.41 -6.11
CA HIS A 290 -1.91 -9.51 -6.32
C HIS A 290 -2.54 -10.65 -7.13
N PHE A 291 -3.74 -11.09 -6.76
CA PHE A 291 -4.45 -12.18 -7.45
C PHE A 291 -5.08 -11.78 -8.79
N THR A 292 -5.21 -10.48 -9.07
CA THR A 292 -5.59 -9.98 -10.41
C THR A 292 -4.46 -10.19 -11.41
N VAL A 293 -3.21 -10.05 -10.97
CA VAL A 293 -2.01 -10.34 -11.79
C VAL A 293 -1.71 -11.84 -11.80
N ASN A 294 -1.93 -12.50 -10.65
CA ASN A 294 -1.76 -13.92 -10.43
C ASN A 294 -0.35 -14.42 -10.82
N GLY A 295 -0.18 -15.71 -11.14
CA GLY A 295 1.14 -16.26 -11.43
C GLY A 295 2.11 -15.99 -10.27
N GLU A 296 3.27 -15.40 -10.57
CA GLU A 296 4.25 -15.00 -9.56
C GLU A 296 3.72 -14.00 -8.53
N ALA A 297 2.78 -13.13 -8.91
CA ALA A 297 2.20 -12.13 -8.01
C ALA A 297 1.26 -12.75 -6.96
N SER A 298 0.78 -13.99 -7.17
CA SER A 298 -0.09 -14.70 -6.22
C SER A 298 0.62 -15.24 -4.98
N ASP A 299 1.95 -15.16 -4.94
CA ASP A 299 2.75 -15.56 -3.78
C ASP A 299 2.87 -14.40 -2.77
N LEU A 300 2.29 -14.57 -1.58
CA LEU A 300 2.32 -13.55 -0.51
C LEU A 300 3.75 -13.09 -0.13
N TYR A 301 4.75 -13.98 -0.24
CA TYR A 301 6.13 -13.68 0.13
C TYR A 301 6.91 -13.06 -1.01
N SER A 302 6.80 -13.62 -2.21
CA SER A 302 7.63 -13.25 -3.35
C SER A 302 6.91 -12.40 -4.40
N SER A 303 5.68 -11.93 -4.18
CA SER A 303 4.93 -11.11 -5.15
C SER A 303 5.69 -9.90 -5.71
N VAL A 304 6.67 -9.39 -4.97
CA VAL A 304 7.59 -8.31 -5.42
C VAL A 304 8.35 -8.68 -6.69
N VAL A 305 8.54 -9.97 -7.01
CA VAL A 305 9.20 -10.38 -8.27
C VAL A 305 8.47 -9.85 -9.50
N ASP A 306 7.16 -9.57 -9.40
CA ASP A 306 6.40 -8.91 -10.46
C ASP A 306 6.57 -7.37 -10.39
N PRO A 307 7.05 -6.71 -11.46
CA PRO A 307 7.22 -5.25 -11.48
C PRO A 307 5.96 -4.43 -11.18
N SER A 308 4.76 -5.00 -11.38
CA SER A 308 3.49 -4.33 -11.08
C SER A 308 3.23 -4.16 -9.58
N PHE A 309 3.94 -4.90 -8.72
CA PHE A 309 3.88 -4.78 -7.26
C PHE A 309 4.00 -3.32 -6.80
N PHE A 310 4.97 -2.57 -7.34
CA PHE A 310 5.23 -1.20 -6.90
C PHE A 310 4.16 -0.21 -7.35
N LEU A 311 3.51 -0.45 -8.50
CA LEU A 311 2.36 0.35 -8.94
C LEU A 311 1.10 0.01 -8.12
N HIS A 312 0.88 -1.27 -7.82
CA HIS A 312 -0.19 -1.72 -6.94
C HIS A 312 -0.05 -1.11 -5.54
N HIS A 313 1.14 -1.20 -4.93
CA HIS A 313 1.38 -0.66 -3.59
C HIS A 313 1.45 0.87 -3.54
N ALA A 314 1.79 1.55 -4.65
CA ALA A 314 1.59 2.99 -4.74
C ALA A 314 0.11 3.39 -4.74
N MET A 315 -0.79 2.53 -5.25
CA MET A 315 -2.24 2.74 -5.13
C MET A 315 -2.75 2.42 -3.73
N VAL A 316 -2.26 1.35 -3.08
CA VAL A 316 -2.49 1.10 -1.63
C VAL A 316 -2.11 2.32 -0.81
N ASP A 317 -0.93 2.87 -1.06
CA ASP A 317 -0.43 4.05 -0.35
C ASP A 317 -1.25 5.31 -0.63
N ARG A 318 -1.73 5.49 -1.87
CA ARG A 318 -2.64 6.57 -2.24
C ARG A 318 -3.94 6.47 -1.44
N VAL A 319 -4.58 5.30 -1.41
CA VAL A 319 -5.82 5.11 -0.66
C VAL A 319 -5.58 5.35 0.83
N TYR A 320 -4.48 4.83 1.39
CA TYR A 320 -4.11 5.11 2.78
C TYR A 320 -3.92 6.60 3.05
N TRP A 321 -3.25 7.34 2.14
CA TRP A 321 -3.09 8.79 2.26
C TRP A 321 -4.42 9.54 2.21
N LEU A 322 -5.36 9.14 1.34
CA LEU A 322 -6.70 9.74 1.24
C LEU A 322 -7.52 9.56 2.52
N VAL A 323 -7.36 8.43 3.23
CA VAL A 323 -8.08 8.16 4.48
C VAL A 323 -7.39 8.79 5.69
N ALA A 324 -6.05 8.77 5.72
CA ALA A 324 -5.27 9.30 6.83
C ALA A 324 -5.12 10.83 6.80
N GLY A 325 -5.08 11.43 5.60
CA GLY A 325 -4.85 12.87 5.41
C GLY A 325 -5.93 13.77 6.03
N PRO A 326 -7.23 13.49 5.83
CA PRO A 326 -8.33 14.25 6.41
C PRO A 326 -8.55 13.97 7.91
N ALA A 327 -7.91 12.96 8.49
CA ALA A 327 -8.07 12.66 9.91
C ALA A 327 -7.49 13.84 10.73
N PRO A 328 -8.32 14.56 11.51
CA PRO A 328 -7.86 15.71 12.26
C PRO A 328 -6.71 15.30 13.17
N LEU A 329 -5.82 16.26 13.43
CA LEU A 329 -4.70 16.22 14.38
C LEU A 329 -5.02 15.60 15.76
N GLU A 330 -6.28 15.32 16.09
CA GLU A 330 -6.71 14.57 17.26
C GLU A 330 -6.17 13.14 17.32
N ARG A 331 -6.15 12.37 16.22
CA ARG A 331 -5.65 10.96 16.26
C ARG A 331 -4.15 10.86 16.56
N LEU A 332 -3.37 11.91 16.24
CA LEU A 332 -1.94 12.00 16.56
C LEU A 332 -1.68 12.63 17.94
N ARG A 333 -2.62 13.41 18.48
CA ARG A 333 -2.53 13.98 19.83
C ARG A 333 -2.84 12.94 20.91
N ASP A 334 -3.72 12.00 20.64
CA ASP A 334 -4.12 10.96 21.59
C ASP A 334 -2.96 10.00 21.96
N ARG A 335 -2.03 9.77 21.01
CA ARG A 335 -0.79 9.03 21.29
C ARG A 335 0.19 9.77 22.21
N ARG A 336 0.10 11.10 22.33
CA ARG A 336 0.93 11.88 23.27
C ARG A 336 0.31 12.01 24.66
N HIS A 337 -1.01 11.84 24.79
CA HIS A 337 -1.69 11.94 26.08
C HIS A 337 -1.71 10.62 26.87
N HIS A 338 -1.56 9.46 26.22
CA HIS A 338 -1.45 8.18 26.93
C HIS A 338 -0.10 7.90 27.60
N HIS A 339 0.95 8.69 27.36
CA HIS A 339 2.24 8.52 28.05
C HIS A 339 2.41 9.34 29.34
N HIS A 340 1.39 10.11 29.76
CA HIS A 340 1.51 11.00 30.93
C HIS A 340 0.44 10.88 32.01
N GLN A 341 -0.42 9.86 31.98
CA GLN A 341 -1.29 9.58 33.12
C GLN A 341 -0.74 8.42 33.95
N GLN A 342 0.13 8.77 34.92
CA GLN A 342 0.22 7.96 36.14
C GLN A 342 -1.11 8.13 36.92
N PRO A 343 -1.69 7.06 37.47
CA PRO A 343 -2.96 7.17 38.17
C PRO A 343 -2.80 7.96 39.47
N ALA A 344 -3.57 9.04 39.60
CA ALA A 344 -3.68 9.83 40.81
C ALA A 344 -4.29 8.99 41.95
N ARG A 345 -3.62 8.95 43.10
CA ARG A 345 -4.12 8.32 44.34
C ARG A 345 -5.37 9.06 44.84
N GLN A 346 -6.41 8.30 45.21
CA GLN A 346 -7.60 8.80 45.88
C GLN A 346 -7.29 9.36 47.29
N PRO A 347 -7.95 10.43 47.75
CA PRO A 347 -7.71 10.98 49.09
C PRO A 347 -8.55 10.28 50.17
N GLY A 348 -7.87 9.74 51.17
CA GLY A 348 -8.45 9.25 52.43
C GLY A 348 -8.69 10.38 53.46
N ARG A 349 -9.60 10.10 54.40
CA ARG A 349 -10.11 10.94 55.50
C ARG A 349 -9.02 11.48 56.46
N PRO A 350 -9.31 12.55 57.24
CA PRO A 350 -8.30 13.32 57.95
C PRO A 350 -7.98 12.74 59.34
N GLN A 351 -6.70 12.73 59.71
CA GLN A 351 -6.27 12.66 61.10
C GLN A 351 -5.06 13.57 61.38
N GLU A 352 -5.26 14.40 62.40
CA GLU A 352 -4.38 15.09 63.35
C GLU A 352 -2.93 15.50 63.01
N ARG A 353 -2.66 16.76 63.35
CA ARG A 353 -1.37 17.45 63.36
C ARG A 353 -0.45 16.93 64.47
N ARG A 354 0.84 16.74 64.17
CA ARG A 354 1.95 17.08 65.08
C ARG A 354 3.15 17.63 64.30
N ALA A 355 3.78 18.64 64.92
CA ALA A 355 4.82 19.50 64.37
C ALA A 355 6.25 18.97 64.58
N GLY A 356 7.20 19.39 63.74
CA GLY A 356 8.64 19.37 64.05
C GLY A 356 9.55 19.56 62.82
N PRO A 357 10.70 20.29 62.91
CA PRO A 357 11.22 21.10 61.80
C PRO A 357 12.63 20.74 61.28
N GLY A 358 12.98 21.25 60.10
CA GLY A 358 14.38 21.40 59.63
C GLY A 358 14.45 21.66 58.12
N ARG A 359 14.61 22.91 57.62
CA ARG A 359 15.90 23.58 57.28
C ARG A 359 16.83 22.63 56.49
N GLN A 360 17.23 22.90 55.24
CA GLN A 360 17.99 24.07 54.79
C GLN A 360 18.01 24.22 53.25
N ARG A 361 18.21 25.48 52.84
CA ARG A 361 18.46 26.00 51.48
C ARG A 361 19.81 25.54 50.89
N ARG A 362 19.94 25.53 49.55
CA ARG A 362 20.81 26.45 48.76
C ARG A 362 20.87 26.08 47.25
N GLU A 363 20.27 26.99 46.47
CA GLU A 363 20.71 27.69 45.24
C GLU A 363 21.84 27.22 44.28
N PRO A 364 21.86 27.76 43.03
CA PRO A 364 22.23 27.05 41.80
C PRO A 364 23.52 27.58 41.13
N HIS A 365 23.98 26.92 40.07
CA HIS A 365 24.99 27.47 39.16
C HIS A 365 24.63 27.35 37.68
N HIS A 366 25.04 28.42 36.98
CA HIS A 366 24.69 28.87 35.64
C HIS A 366 25.75 28.49 34.60
N ARG A 367 25.33 28.49 33.30
CA ARG A 367 26.09 28.80 32.06
C ARG A 367 27.05 27.69 31.56
N ARG A 368 27.31 27.45 30.25
CA ARG A 368 27.17 28.23 29.00
C ARG A 368 27.31 27.29 27.77
N ARG A 369 26.89 27.79 26.60
CA ARG A 369 26.92 27.22 25.23
C ARG A 369 28.32 26.84 24.71
N ALA A 370 28.37 25.87 23.77
CA ALA A 370 29.24 25.91 22.59
C ALA A 370 28.64 25.09 21.42
N GLN A 371 28.61 25.69 20.23
CA GLN A 371 28.30 25.06 18.94
C GLN A 371 29.57 24.44 18.36
N HIS A 372 29.48 23.26 17.74
CA HIS A 372 30.40 22.84 16.68
C HIS A 372 29.67 22.03 15.60
N HIS A 373 29.78 22.51 14.36
CA HIS A 373 29.43 21.80 13.13
C HIS A 373 30.42 20.67 12.87
N ARG A 374 29.92 19.45 12.59
CA ARG A 374 30.60 18.47 11.74
C ARG A 374 29.57 17.79 10.84
N ARG A 375 29.81 17.83 9.53
CA ARG A 375 29.12 17.01 8.51
C ARG A 375 29.56 15.56 8.71
N LEU A 376 28.61 14.64 8.84
CA LEU A 376 28.85 13.20 8.72
C LEU A 376 28.08 12.66 7.52
N SER A 377 28.81 12.10 6.56
CA SER A 377 28.29 11.19 5.55
C SER A 377 27.85 9.90 6.25
N PHE A 378 26.58 9.52 6.09
CA PHE A 378 26.06 8.26 6.62
C PHE A 378 26.08 7.19 5.52
N VAL A 379 26.98 6.22 5.64
CA VAL A 379 26.86 4.91 5.02
C VAL A 379 26.11 4.04 6.03
N LEU A 380 24.87 3.66 5.74
CA LEU A 380 24.06 2.86 6.66
C LEU A 380 24.33 1.36 6.41
N ARG A 381 25.08 0.73 7.31
CA ARG A 381 25.05 -0.74 7.50
C ARG A 381 23.80 -1.07 8.32
N LEU A 382 22.88 -1.85 7.75
CA LEU A 382 21.77 -2.47 8.48
C LEU A 382 22.36 -3.52 9.44
N ARG A 383 22.29 -3.27 10.76
CA ARG A 383 22.51 -4.29 11.79
C ARG A 383 21.15 -4.86 12.21
N VAL A 384 21.06 -6.18 12.14
CA VAL A 384 19.96 -7.02 12.63
C VAL A 384 19.77 -6.79 14.13
N MET A 385 18.54 -6.54 14.58
CA MET A 385 18.17 -6.66 15.99
C MET A 385 17.84 -8.13 16.28
N GLU A 386 18.60 -8.75 17.18
CA GLU A 386 18.27 -10.05 17.77
C GLU A 386 17.01 -9.94 18.66
N PRO A 387 16.24 -11.05 18.79
CA PRO A 387 15.02 -11.07 19.58
C PRO A 387 15.32 -11.14 21.08
N TYR A 388 14.51 -10.45 21.89
CA TYR A 388 14.36 -10.74 23.31
C TYR A 388 13.32 -11.85 23.46
N ASP A 389 13.68 -12.87 24.26
CA ASP A 389 12.86 -14.00 24.68
C ASP A 389 11.51 -13.60 25.32
#